data_AF-A0AAF0PEZ1-F1
#
_entry.id   AF-A0AAF0PEZ1-F1
#
_cell.length_a   1.000
_cell.length_b   1.000
_cell.length_c   1.000
_cell.angle_alpha   90.00
_cell.angle_beta   90.00
_cell.angle_gamma   90.00
#
_symmetry.space_group_name_H-M   'P 1'
#
loop_
_entity.id
_entity.type
_entity.pdbx_description
1 polymer ?
#
loop_
_entity_poly.entity_id
_entity_poly.type
_entity_poly.pdbx_seq_one_letter_code
_entity_poly.pdbx_strand_id
1 'polypeptide(L)'
;MVESLAGNVPLLLLVAGLVLMVLEAVSPGAHLIVIGVALVGAGLLGVLFSPFANVLVLALLTLLIGAAAAYVYREFDFYGGKGTARTTDSDSLAGVTGYVTETVTTRSGEVKLEEGGFAPYYSARTTDGRIEEGSEIIVIDPGGGNVLTVESLDAIGEDEIDRALARDQAETEAAAEADAASVADTETDDEPADDAAVDPNDTEPETETETER
;
A
#
# COMPACT_ATOMS: atom_id res chain seq x y z
N MET A 1 -54.33 -25.94 -3.54
CA MET A 1 -53.36 -25.13 -4.31
C MET A 1 -51.99 -25.81 -4.38
N VAL A 2 -51.45 -26.27 -3.24
CA VAL A 2 -50.15 -26.98 -3.18
C VAL A 2 -50.13 -28.28 -4.01
N GLU A 3 -51.19 -29.07 -4.01
CA GLU A 3 -51.32 -30.27 -4.87
C GLU A 3 -51.15 -29.99 -6.38
N SER A 4 -51.67 -28.85 -6.85
CA SER A 4 -51.57 -28.46 -8.26
C SER A 4 -50.13 -28.07 -8.63
N LEU A 5 -49.42 -27.49 -7.67
CA LEU A 5 -48.01 -27.13 -7.81
C LEU A 5 -47.12 -28.39 -7.79
N ALA A 6 -47.41 -29.35 -6.90
CA ALA A 6 -46.68 -30.62 -6.83
C ALA A 6 -46.86 -31.50 -8.07
N GLY A 7 -48.01 -31.40 -8.76
CA GLY A 7 -48.26 -32.11 -10.02
C GLY A 7 -47.56 -31.50 -11.25
N ASN A 8 -47.03 -30.28 -11.16
CA ASN A 8 -46.35 -29.60 -12.26
C ASN A 8 -44.88 -29.36 -11.90
N VAL A 9 -44.04 -30.33 -12.26
CA VAL A 9 -42.61 -30.31 -11.93
C VAL A 9 -41.89 -29.03 -12.40
N PRO A 10 -42.03 -28.56 -13.67
CA PRO A 10 -41.44 -27.28 -14.09
C PRO A 10 -41.85 -26.08 -13.23
N LEU A 11 -43.14 -25.95 -12.91
CA LEU A 11 -43.67 -24.87 -12.08
C LEU A 11 -43.12 -24.97 -10.65
N LEU A 12 -43.01 -26.18 -10.10
CA LEU A 12 -42.42 -26.44 -8.80
C LEU A 12 -40.96 -26.01 -8.75
N LEU A 13 -40.16 -26.39 -9.76
CA LEU A 13 -38.75 -25.99 -9.84
C LEU A 13 -38.61 -24.47 -9.91
N LEU A 14 -39.44 -23.81 -10.72
CA LEU A 14 -39.45 -22.35 -10.86
C LEU A 14 -39.74 -21.66 -9.52
N VAL A 15 -40.81 -22.06 -8.84
CA VAL A 15 -41.22 -21.47 -7.56
C VAL A 15 -40.20 -21.78 -6.47
N ALA A 16 -39.71 -23.02 -6.37
CA ALA A 16 -38.69 -23.40 -5.40
C ALA A 16 -37.40 -22.60 -5.61
N GLY A 17 -36.96 -22.43 -6.85
CA GLY A 17 -35.79 -21.63 -7.19
C GLY A 17 -35.95 -20.15 -6.78
N LEU A 18 -37.11 -19.55 -7.04
CA LEU A 18 -37.41 -18.18 -6.58
C LEU A 18 -37.40 -18.06 -5.05
N VAL A 19 -37.95 -19.05 -4.33
CA VAL A 19 -37.89 -19.08 -2.87
C VAL A 19 -36.45 -19.14 -2.38
N LEU A 20 -35.60 -19.98 -2.98
CA LEU A 20 -34.17 -20.04 -2.62
C LEU A 20 -33.45 -18.71 -2.86
N MET A 21 -33.76 -18.01 -3.97
CA MET A 21 -33.21 -16.67 -4.23
C MET A 21 -33.63 -15.65 -3.16
N VAL A 22 -34.87 -15.70 -2.69
CA VAL A 22 -35.34 -14.82 -1.61
C VAL A 22 -34.66 -15.17 -0.28
N LEU A 23 -34.51 -16.46 0.03
CA LEU A 23 -33.83 -16.90 1.26
C LEU A 23 -32.36 -16.45 1.31
N GLU A 24 -31.67 -16.52 0.18
CA GLU A 24 -30.32 -15.97 0.03
C GLU A 24 -30.26 -14.47 0.35
N ALA A 25 -31.25 -13.71 -0.10
CA ALA A 25 -31.29 -12.27 0.14
C ALA A 25 -31.43 -11.90 1.63
N VAL A 26 -31.97 -12.81 2.47
CA VAL A 26 -32.09 -12.62 3.92
C VAL A 26 -30.76 -12.88 4.64
N SER A 27 -29.99 -13.87 4.17
CA SER A 27 -28.70 -14.25 4.75
C SER A 27 -27.71 -14.54 3.62
N PRO A 28 -26.94 -13.52 3.18
CA PRO A 28 -26.00 -13.67 2.08
C PRO A 28 -24.89 -14.68 2.46
N GLY A 29 -24.85 -15.80 1.75
CA GLY A 29 -23.86 -16.88 1.90
C GLY A 29 -23.40 -17.45 0.55
N ALA A 30 -23.97 -17.00 -0.56
CA ALA A 30 -23.65 -17.29 -1.95
C ALA A 30 -23.88 -18.73 -2.46
N HIS A 31 -24.38 -19.63 -1.61
CA HIS A 31 -24.64 -21.02 -2.00
C HIS A 31 -26.05 -21.20 -2.57
N LEU A 32 -27.06 -20.49 -2.04
CA LEU A 32 -28.46 -20.68 -2.47
C LEU A 32 -28.74 -19.98 -3.79
N ILE A 33 -28.00 -18.91 -4.14
CA ILE A 33 -28.18 -18.23 -5.44
C ILE A 33 -27.88 -19.15 -6.61
N VAL A 34 -26.81 -19.96 -6.55
CA VAL A 34 -26.42 -20.86 -7.64
C VAL A 34 -27.48 -21.94 -7.86
N ILE A 35 -27.96 -22.54 -6.77
CA ILE A 35 -29.03 -23.54 -6.81
C ILE A 35 -30.34 -22.88 -7.28
N GLY A 36 -30.66 -21.68 -6.78
CA GLY A 36 -31.83 -20.91 -7.17
C GLY A 36 -31.86 -20.62 -8.67
N VAL A 37 -30.77 -20.11 -9.24
CA VAL A 37 -30.63 -19.83 -10.69
C VAL A 37 -30.80 -21.11 -11.51
N ALA A 38 -30.20 -22.22 -11.08
CA ALA A 38 -30.33 -23.51 -11.75
C ALA A 38 -31.81 -23.96 -11.86
N LEU A 39 -32.52 -23.91 -10.73
CA LEU A 39 -33.93 -24.32 -10.66
C LEU A 39 -34.86 -23.36 -11.40
N VAL A 40 -34.64 -22.04 -11.29
CA VAL A 40 -35.41 -21.03 -12.04
C VAL A 40 -35.21 -21.20 -13.54
N GLY A 41 -33.97 -21.34 -13.99
CA GLY A 41 -33.67 -21.51 -15.41
C GLY A 41 -34.29 -22.78 -16.01
N ALA A 42 -34.11 -23.92 -15.33
CA ALA A 42 -34.70 -25.19 -15.77
C ALA A 42 -36.24 -25.17 -15.70
N GLY A 43 -36.81 -24.64 -14.62
CA GLY A 43 -38.25 -24.51 -14.43
C GLY A 43 -38.89 -23.59 -15.47
N LEU A 44 -38.27 -22.45 -15.76
CA LEU A 44 -38.75 -21.50 -16.76
C LEU A 44 -38.73 -22.11 -18.17
N LEU A 45 -37.65 -22.79 -18.54
CA LEU A 45 -37.56 -23.51 -19.82
C LEU A 45 -38.59 -24.65 -19.90
N GLY A 46 -38.83 -25.38 -18.81
CA GLY A 46 -39.85 -26.42 -18.76
C GLY A 46 -41.29 -25.91 -18.87
N VAL A 47 -41.56 -24.70 -18.35
CA VAL A 47 -42.88 -24.04 -18.49
C VAL A 47 -43.08 -23.50 -19.91
N LEU A 48 -42.05 -22.86 -20.48
CA LEU A 48 -42.16 -22.19 -21.77
C LEU A 48 -42.08 -23.15 -22.96
N PHE A 49 -41.36 -24.26 -22.81
CA PHE A 49 -41.16 -25.27 -23.84
C PHE A 49 -41.62 -26.64 -23.34
N SER A 50 -42.81 -27.06 -23.77
CA SER A 50 -43.39 -28.36 -23.42
C SER A 50 -42.46 -29.58 -23.63
N PRO A 51 -41.61 -29.65 -24.68
CA PRO A 51 -40.64 -30.74 -24.82
C PRO A 51 -39.62 -30.85 -23.68
N PHE A 52 -39.34 -29.74 -22.98
CA PHE A 52 -38.40 -29.69 -21.86
C PHE A 52 -39.05 -29.99 -20.52
N ALA A 53 -40.37 -30.19 -20.45
CA ALA A 53 -41.07 -30.55 -19.22
C ALA A 53 -40.80 -32.00 -18.75
N ASN A 54 -40.08 -32.80 -19.55
CA ASN A 54 -39.65 -34.14 -19.16
C ASN A 54 -38.65 -34.07 -17.98
N VAL A 55 -38.91 -34.84 -16.93
CA VAL A 55 -38.07 -34.89 -15.71
C VAL A 55 -36.59 -35.11 -16.01
N LEU A 56 -36.24 -35.98 -16.96
CA LEU A 56 -34.83 -36.21 -17.32
C LEU A 56 -34.19 -34.99 -17.99
N VAL A 57 -34.96 -34.28 -18.81
CA VAL A 57 -34.52 -33.06 -19.48
C VAL A 57 -34.37 -31.93 -18.45
N LEU A 58 -35.31 -31.79 -17.52
CA LEU A 58 -35.23 -30.82 -16.43
C LEU A 58 -34.02 -31.08 -15.53
N ALA A 59 -33.74 -32.34 -15.19
CA ALA A 59 -32.57 -32.70 -14.41
C ALA A 59 -31.27 -32.32 -15.13
N LEU A 60 -31.17 -32.62 -16.43
CA LEU A 60 -30.02 -32.24 -17.25
C LEU A 60 -29.88 -30.72 -17.35
N LEU A 61 -30.97 -30.00 -17.62
CA LEU A 61 -30.97 -28.53 -17.68
C LEU A 61 -30.56 -27.91 -16.36
N THR A 62 -31.07 -28.43 -15.24
CA THR A 62 -30.71 -27.96 -13.90
C THR A 62 -29.21 -28.14 -13.67
N LEU A 63 -28.64 -29.30 -14.04
CA LEU A 63 -27.21 -29.55 -13.93
C LEU A 63 -26.39 -28.60 -14.79
N LEU A 64 -26.77 -28.42 -16.06
CA LEU A 64 -26.04 -27.57 -17.01
C LEU A 64 -26.08 -26.09 -16.60
N ILE A 65 -27.27 -25.58 -16.25
CA ILE A 65 -27.46 -24.21 -15.80
C ILE A 65 -26.78 -24.00 -14.45
N GLY A 66 -26.87 -24.97 -13.53
CA GLY A 66 -26.20 -24.90 -12.24
C GLY A 66 -24.68 -24.91 -12.37
N ALA A 67 -24.12 -25.74 -13.25
CA ALA A 67 -22.68 -25.75 -13.53
C ALA A 67 -22.22 -24.43 -14.17
N ALA A 68 -23.00 -23.89 -15.12
CA ALA A 68 -22.71 -22.60 -15.72
C ALA A 68 -22.81 -21.46 -14.69
N ALA A 69 -23.84 -21.45 -13.85
CA ALA A 69 -23.99 -20.48 -12.78
C ALA A 69 -22.87 -20.58 -11.74
N ALA A 70 -22.45 -21.79 -11.36
CA ALA A 70 -21.31 -22.03 -10.49
C ALA A 70 -19.99 -21.57 -11.11
N TYR A 71 -19.81 -21.81 -12.40
CA TYR A 71 -18.65 -21.33 -13.16
C TYR A 71 -18.60 -19.81 -13.21
N VAL A 72 -19.70 -19.16 -13.59
CA VAL A 72 -19.83 -17.69 -13.58
C VAL A 72 -19.62 -17.13 -12.18
N TYR A 73 -20.20 -17.76 -11.16
CA TYR A 73 -20.04 -17.35 -9.78
C TYR A 73 -18.57 -17.40 -9.33
N ARG A 74 -17.85 -18.45 -9.72
CA ARG A 74 -16.42 -18.60 -9.40
C ARG A 74 -15.52 -17.65 -10.19
N GLU A 75 -15.82 -17.41 -11.46
CA GLU A 75 -14.99 -16.63 -12.37
C GLU A 75 -15.18 -15.12 -12.17
N PHE A 76 -16.42 -14.67 -12.02
CA PHE A 76 -16.74 -13.24 -11.98
C PHE A 76 -16.71 -12.63 -10.58
N ASP A 77 -16.41 -13.43 -9.56
CA ASP A 77 -16.26 -13.00 -8.17
C ASP A 77 -17.39 -12.04 -7.72
N PHE A 78 -18.62 -12.34 -8.15
CA PHE A 78 -19.77 -11.43 -8.09
C PHE A 78 -20.10 -11.00 -6.64
N TYR A 79 -19.54 -11.72 -5.66
CA TYR A 79 -19.63 -11.45 -4.23
C TYR A 79 -18.31 -11.54 -3.45
N GLY A 80 -17.17 -11.94 -4.04
CA GLY A 80 -15.91 -12.17 -3.31
C GLY A 80 -14.79 -11.17 -3.60
N GLY A 81 -15.08 -10.06 -4.29
CA GLY A 81 -14.17 -8.91 -4.34
C GLY A 81 -14.01 -8.15 -3.01
N LYS A 82 -14.72 -8.55 -1.94
CA LYS A 82 -14.61 -7.97 -0.59
C LYS A 82 -14.87 -9.04 0.46
N GLY A 83 -13.83 -9.71 0.96
CA GLY A 83 -13.97 -10.44 2.21
C GLY A 83 -13.52 -11.90 2.24
N THR A 84 -12.80 -12.40 1.22
CA THR A 84 -11.65 -13.19 1.64
C THR A 84 -10.73 -12.16 2.28
N ALA A 85 -10.55 -12.24 3.59
CA ALA A 85 -9.30 -11.83 4.19
C ALA A 85 -8.23 -12.70 3.54
N ARG A 86 -7.92 -12.38 2.27
CA ARG A 86 -6.58 -12.47 1.75
C ARG A 86 -5.91 -11.56 2.73
N THR A 87 -5.22 -12.17 3.68
CA THR A 87 -4.09 -11.53 4.35
C THR A 87 -3.51 -10.63 3.29
N THR A 88 -3.62 -9.30 3.46
CA THR A 88 -2.96 -8.34 2.58
C THR A 88 -1.62 -8.98 2.29
N ASP A 89 -1.47 -9.50 1.05
CA ASP A 89 -0.42 -10.47 0.76
C ASP A 89 0.85 -9.79 1.24
N SER A 90 1.63 -10.43 2.11
CA SER A 90 2.73 -9.79 2.80
C SER A 90 3.62 -9.03 1.80
N ASP A 91 3.71 -9.52 0.55
CA ASP A 91 4.31 -8.87 -0.61
C ASP A 91 3.91 -7.39 -0.85
N SER A 92 2.73 -6.95 -0.41
CA SER A 92 2.27 -5.56 -0.55
C SER A 92 2.79 -4.61 0.53
N LEU A 93 3.49 -5.12 1.55
CA LEU A 93 4.04 -4.29 2.63
C LEU A 93 5.47 -3.80 2.32
N ALA A 94 6.09 -4.26 1.25
CA ALA A 94 7.40 -3.76 0.82
C ALA A 94 7.32 -2.27 0.47
N GLY A 95 8.22 -1.46 1.04
CA GLY A 95 8.25 -0.01 0.85
C GLY A 95 7.26 0.79 1.71
N VAL A 96 6.44 0.13 2.53
CA VAL A 96 5.57 0.82 3.49
C VAL A 96 6.40 1.39 4.64
N THR A 97 6.05 2.60 5.05
CA THR A 97 6.65 3.33 6.17
C THR A 97 5.93 3.07 7.49
N GLY A 98 6.64 3.29 8.58
CA GLY A 98 6.13 3.10 9.93
C GLY A 98 7.11 3.61 10.97
N TYR A 99 6.84 3.28 12.22
CA TYR A 99 7.70 3.64 13.34
C TYR A 99 7.90 2.47 14.31
N VAL A 100 9.03 2.49 15.01
CA VAL A 100 9.39 1.48 16.00
C VAL A 100 8.58 1.66 17.27
N THR A 101 7.93 0.59 17.73
CA THR A 101 7.22 0.53 19.03
C THR A 101 8.03 -0.19 20.10
N GLU A 102 8.91 -1.12 19.70
CA GLU A 102 9.89 -1.76 20.58
C GLU A 102 11.22 -1.88 19.84
N THR A 103 12.33 -1.46 20.48
CA THR A 103 13.68 -1.44 19.93
C THR A 103 13.98 -2.64 19.02
N VAL A 104 14.25 -2.36 17.75
CA VAL A 104 14.50 -3.39 16.74
C VAL A 104 15.97 -3.76 16.71
N THR A 105 16.23 -5.05 16.71
CA THR A 105 17.56 -5.65 16.60
C THR A 105 17.57 -6.68 15.47
N THR A 106 18.71 -7.31 15.22
CA THR A 106 18.80 -8.42 14.26
C THR A 106 17.98 -9.66 14.65
N ARG A 107 17.41 -9.72 15.86
CA ARG A 107 16.70 -10.90 16.38
C ARG A 107 15.22 -10.66 16.71
N SER A 108 14.90 -9.47 17.20
CA SER A 108 13.57 -9.13 17.71
C SER A 108 13.34 -7.62 17.66
N GLY A 109 12.07 -7.24 17.73
CA GLY A 109 11.59 -5.86 17.75
C GLY A 109 10.13 -5.82 17.32
N GLU A 110 9.51 -4.65 17.46
CA GLU A 110 8.14 -4.42 17.02
C GLU A 110 8.04 -3.06 16.33
N VAL A 111 7.28 -3.02 15.25
CA VAL A 111 6.98 -1.80 14.49
C VAL A 111 5.48 -1.69 14.28
N LYS A 112 5.05 -0.44 14.11
CA LYS A 112 3.71 -0.14 13.64
C LYS A 112 3.80 0.53 12.27
N LEU A 113 3.16 -0.09 11.29
CA LEU A 113 3.09 0.46 9.93
C LEU A 113 1.96 1.49 9.80
N GLU A 114 2.14 2.46 8.91
CA GLU A 114 1.09 3.44 8.58
C GLU A 114 -0.03 2.80 7.76
N GLU A 115 0.31 1.81 6.94
CA GLU A 115 -0.60 1.00 6.15
C GLU A 115 -0.51 -0.48 6.57
N GLY A 116 -1.64 -1.17 6.72
CA GLY A 116 -1.67 -2.57 7.18
C GLY A 116 -3.00 -3.08 7.76
N GLY A 117 -4.03 -2.24 7.82
CA GLY A 117 -5.39 -2.63 8.25
C GLY A 117 -5.67 -2.34 9.73
N PHE A 118 -6.47 -3.18 10.39
CA PHE A 118 -6.85 -3.00 11.79
C PHE A 118 -5.69 -3.40 12.73
N ALA A 119 -5.06 -2.41 13.35
CA ALA A 119 -3.93 -2.55 14.29
C ALA A 119 -2.66 -3.19 13.67
N PRO A 120 -1.95 -2.45 12.79
CA PRO A 120 -0.81 -2.95 12.00
C PRO A 120 0.48 -3.06 12.81
N TYR A 121 0.46 -3.86 13.89
CA TYR A 121 1.65 -4.19 14.68
C TYR A 121 2.31 -5.45 14.11
N TYR A 122 3.60 -5.35 13.81
CA TYR A 122 4.38 -6.45 13.23
C TYR A 122 5.67 -6.64 14.01
N SER A 123 6.11 -7.89 14.12
CA SER A 123 7.47 -8.16 14.57
C SER A 123 8.44 -7.71 13.50
N ALA A 124 9.57 -7.13 13.90
CA ALA A 124 10.55 -6.62 12.95
C ALA A 124 11.97 -7.02 13.31
N ARG A 125 12.82 -7.06 12.29
CA ARG A 125 14.27 -7.22 12.41
C ARG A 125 14.99 -6.26 11.49
N THR A 126 16.12 -5.74 11.94
CA THR A 126 17.05 -5.00 11.07
C THR A 126 18.14 -5.95 10.57
N THR A 127 18.70 -5.67 9.40
CA THR A 127 19.87 -6.39 8.88
C THR A 127 21.09 -6.13 9.77
N ASP A 128 21.26 -4.89 10.23
CA ASP A 128 22.43 -4.44 10.97
C ASP A 128 22.05 -3.50 12.13
N GLY A 129 22.85 -3.56 13.19
CA GLY A 129 22.76 -2.64 14.33
C GLY A 129 21.49 -2.78 15.17
N ARG A 130 20.97 -1.63 15.59
CA ARG A 130 19.76 -1.46 16.40
C ARG A 130 19.04 -0.19 15.94
N ILE A 131 17.72 -0.25 15.91
CA ILE A 131 16.85 0.90 15.66
C ILE A 131 16.09 1.17 16.95
N GLU A 132 16.18 2.40 17.46
CA GLU A 132 15.59 2.79 18.74
C GLU A 132 14.08 2.98 18.63
N GLU A 133 13.40 2.98 19.78
CA GLU A 133 11.96 3.23 19.84
C GLU A 133 11.62 4.63 19.31
N GLY A 134 10.56 4.73 18.52
CA GLY A 134 10.10 5.98 17.91
C GLY A 134 10.81 6.37 16.60
N SER A 135 11.87 5.67 16.19
CA SER A 135 12.51 5.91 14.89
C SER A 135 11.59 5.53 13.73
N GLU A 136 11.69 6.29 12.64
CA GLU A 136 10.97 6.01 11.39
C GLU A 136 11.69 4.92 10.59
N ILE A 137 10.90 4.00 10.03
CA ILE A 137 11.41 2.84 9.31
C ILE A 137 10.71 2.66 7.97
N ILE A 138 11.36 1.90 7.10
CA ILE A 138 10.78 1.39 5.86
C ILE A 138 10.96 -0.12 5.79
N VAL A 139 9.94 -0.81 5.28
CA VAL A 139 9.99 -2.26 5.08
C VAL A 139 10.79 -2.59 3.82
N ILE A 140 11.92 -3.28 3.99
CA ILE A 140 12.80 -3.72 2.89
C ILE A 140 12.35 -5.08 2.36
N ASP A 141 11.97 -5.99 3.26
CA ASP A 141 11.45 -7.30 2.89
C ASP A 141 10.28 -7.66 3.82
N PRO A 142 9.05 -7.79 3.30
CA PRO A 142 7.91 -8.15 4.11
C PRO A 142 7.92 -9.62 4.55
N GLY A 143 8.80 -10.46 3.99
CA GLY A 143 8.95 -11.85 4.39
C GLY A 143 7.70 -12.72 4.20
N GLY A 144 7.75 -13.95 4.72
CA GLY A 144 6.69 -14.96 4.59
C GLY A 144 5.84 -15.20 5.85
N GLY A 145 5.59 -14.17 6.66
CA GLY A 145 4.86 -14.29 7.93
C GLY A 145 4.63 -12.94 8.64
N ASN A 146 4.67 -12.92 9.98
CA ASN A 146 4.48 -11.72 10.80
C ASN A 146 5.80 -11.01 11.17
N VAL A 147 6.92 -11.39 10.55
CA VAL A 147 8.24 -10.82 10.82
C VAL A 147 8.73 -10.08 9.58
N LEU A 148 8.82 -8.77 9.68
CA LEU A 148 9.28 -7.88 8.62
C LEU A 148 10.78 -7.61 8.78
N THR A 149 11.47 -7.42 7.66
CA THR A 149 12.81 -6.85 7.66
C THR A 149 12.70 -5.36 7.36
N VAL A 150 13.19 -4.53 8.28
CA VAL A 150 13.05 -3.07 8.23
C VAL A 150 14.41 -2.39 8.36
N GLU A 151 14.50 -1.18 7.82
CA GLU A 151 15.68 -0.33 7.95
C GLU A 151 15.27 1.06 8.42
N SER A 152 16.16 1.73 9.16
CA SER A 152 15.93 3.09 9.65
C SER A 152 16.03 4.08 8.49
N LEU A 153 15.06 5.00 8.39
CA LEU A 153 15.12 6.06 7.39
C LEU A 153 16.23 7.08 7.71
N ASP A 154 16.54 7.30 8.98
CA ASP A 154 17.62 8.20 9.41
C ASP A 154 19.01 7.66 9.03
N ALA A 155 19.19 6.33 9.08
CA ALA A 155 20.48 5.69 8.77
C ALA A 155 20.88 5.80 7.28
N ILE A 156 19.92 6.05 6.39
CA ILE A 156 20.19 6.25 4.95
C ILE A 156 20.73 7.67 4.69
N GLY A 157 20.44 8.63 5.57
CA GLY A 157 20.81 10.04 5.41
C GLY A 157 22.14 10.45 6.06
N GLU A 158 22.50 9.88 7.21
CA GLU A 158 23.59 10.42 8.05
C GLU A 158 25.01 10.03 7.56
N ASP A 159 25.20 8.90 6.85
CA ASP A 159 26.56 8.36 6.68
C ASP A 159 27.31 8.75 5.39
N GLU A 160 26.61 9.05 4.29
CA GLU A 160 27.25 9.37 3.00
C GLU A 160 27.36 10.89 2.76
N ILE A 161 26.34 11.66 3.16
CA ILE A 161 26.29 13.11 2.95
C ILE A 161 27.26 13.83 3.89
N ASP A 162 27.27 13.51 5.18
CA ASP A 162 28.16 14.15 6.15
C ASP A 162 29.65 13.87 5.87
N ARG A 163 29.95 12.66 5.40
CA ARG A 163 31.30 12.27 4.96
C ARG A 163 31.74 12.98 3.68
N ALA A 164 30.80 13.26 2.77
CA ALA A 164 31.07 14.06 1.57
C ALA A 164 31.27 15.53 1.93
N LEU A 165 30.41 16.08 2.79
CA LEU A 165 30.47 17.48 3.24
C LEU A 165 31.74 17.79 4.03
N ALA A 166 32.22 16.85 4.86
CA ALA A 166 33.48 16.99 5.59
C ALA A 166 34.70 16.98 4.65
N ARG A 167 34.66 16.23 3.53
CA ARG A 167 35.74 16.29 2.52
C ARG A 167 35.75 17.61 1.78
N ASP A 168 34.57 18.12 1.40
CA ASP A 168 34.42 19.37 0.67
C ASP A 168 34.85 20.57 1.52
N GLN A 169 34.52 20.56 2.82
CA GLN A 169 35.01 21.57 3.78
C GLN A 169 36.54 21.52 3.92
N ALA A 170 37.13 20.33 4.08
CA ALA A 170 38.59 20.19 4.19
C ALA A 170 39.33 20.61 2.91
N GLU A 171 38.75 20.34 1.74
CA GLU A 171 39.33 20.75 0.44
C GLU A 171 39.20 22.26 0.21
N THR A 172 38.08 22.85 0.65
CA THR A 172 37.86 24.31 0.62
C THR A 172 38.80 25.05 1.58
N GLU A 173 39.01 24.54 2.80
CA GLU A 173 39.96 25.11 3.77
C GLU A 173 41.40 25.03 3.26
N ALA A 174 41.80 23.88 2.68
CA ALA A 174 43.13 23.72 2.09
C ALA A 174 43.37 24.64 0.87
N ALA A 175 42.34 24.89 0.07
CA ALA A 175 42.41 25.85 -1.04
C ALA A 175 42.52 27.30 -0.54
N ALA A 176 41.80 27.67 0.51
CA ALA A 176 41.86 29.00 1.12
C ALA A 176 43.22 29.29 1.77
N GLU A 177 43.86 28.30 2.39
CA GLU A 177 45.23 28.43 2.93
C GLU A 177 46.29 28.56 1.84
N ALA A 178 46.11 27.88 0.70
CA ALA A 178 47.01 27.98 -0.45
C ALA A 178 46.90 29.34 -1.17
N ASP A 179 45.69 29.92 -1.25
CA ASP A 179 45.46 31.24 -1.84
C ASP A 179 46.05 32.35 -0.95
N ALA A 180 45.85 32.27 0.38
CA ALA A 180 46.43 33.20 1.35
C ALA A 180 47.98 33.19 1.38
N ALA A 181 48.61 32.05 1.09
CA ALA A 181 50.07 31.95 0.97
C ALA A 181 50.62 32.59 -0.32
N SER A 182 49.79 32.79 -1.36
CA SER A 182 50.21 33.39 -2.64
C SER A 182 50.19 34.92 -2.63
N VAL A 183 49.41 35.53 -1.72
CA VAL A 183 49.26 37.00 -1.61
C VAL A 183 50.37 37.64 -0.75
N ALA A 184 51.13 36.86 0.02
CA ALA A 184 52.15 37.37 0.93
C ALA A 184 53.51 37.71 0.25
N ASP A 185 53.68 37.47 -1.04
CA ASP A 185 54.97 37.59 -1.75
C ASP A 185 55.01 38.72 -2.80
N THR A 186 54.12 39.70 -2.72
CA THR A 186 54.20 40.92 -3.55
C THR A 186 53.79 42.14 -2.75
N GLU A 187 54.75 42.74 -2.06
CA GLU A 187 54.89 44.21 -1.94
C GLU A 187 56.18 44.54 -1.17
N THR A 188 57.25 44.85 -1.90
CA THR A 188 58.39 45.58 -1.35
C THR A 188 58.89 46.56 -2.41
N ASP A 189 58.98 47.82 -1.97
CA ASP A 189 59.67 48.98 -2.54
C ASP A 189 59.04 49.75 -3.73
N ASP A 190 58.40 50.89 -3.43
CA ASP A 190 59.00 52.22 -3.75
C ASP A 190 58.30 53.38 -2.99
N GLU A 191 59.09 54.25 -2.32
CA GLU A 191 58.71 55.51 -1.63
C GLU A 191 58.68 56.74 -2.62
N PRO A 192 58.48 58.01 -2.20
CA PRO A 192 57.27 58.66 -1.68
C PRO A 192 56.92 59.98 -2.44
N ALA A 193 55.69 60.52 -2.33
CA ALA A 193 55.41 61.99 -2.38
C ALA A 193 53.93 62.35 -2.16
N ASP A 194 53.71 63.09 -1.06
CA ASP A 194 52.98 64.36 -0.93
C ASP A 194 51.45 64.50 -1.14
N ASP A 195 50.86 65.10 -0.09
CA ASP A 195 49.64 65.92 0.01
C ASP A 195 48.27 65.43 -0.50
N ALA A 196 47.35 65.18 0.45
CA ALA A 196 46.21 66.08 0.77
C ALA A 196 45.02 65.33 1.41
N ALA A 197 44.40 66.01 2.38
CA ALA A 197 43.32 65.61 3.28
C ALA A 197 41.97 65.17 2.63
N VAL A 198 41.13 64.48 3.43
CA VAL A 198 39.67 64.68 3.72
C VAL A 198 39.06 63.33 4.18
N ASP A 199 38.87 63.15 5.50
CA ASP A 199 37.61 63.16 6.29
C ASP A 199 36.71 61.89 6.16
N PRO A 200 36.46 61.12 7.25
CA PRO A 200 35.67 59.89 7.21
C PRO A 200 34.22 60.14 7.66
N ASN A 201 33.23 59.78 6.84
CA ASN A 201 31.90 59.48 7.37
C ASN A 201 31.03 58.67 6.39
N ASP A 202 30.25 57.76 6.99
CA ASP A 202 28.92 57.31 6.55
C ASP A 202 28.91 56.39 5.29
N THR A 203 28.33 55.18 5.26
CA THR A 203 27.12 54.65 5.90
C THR A 203 27.07 53.12 5.71
N GLU A 204 26.80 52.36 6.77
CA GLU A 204 26.05 51.08 6.69
C GLU A 204 24.58 51.36 7.07
N PRO A 205 23.64 50.40 6.98
CA PRO A 205 23.14 49.66 5.81
C PRO A 205 21.59 49.82 5.72
N GLU A 206 20.95 49.50 4.58
CA GLU A 206 19.48 49.37 4.55
C GLU A 206 19.04 47.93 4.22
N THR A 207 18.45 47.31 5.24
CA THR A 207 17.71 46.06 5.21
C THR A 207 16.29 46.35 4.74
N GLU A 208 15.84 45.75 3.65
CA GLU A 208 14.42 45.73 3.29
C GLU A 208 13.86 44.31 3.38
N THR A 209 12.85 44.17 4.25
CA THR A 209 12.03 42.98 4.46
C THR A 209 10.84 43.09 3.52
N GLU A 210 10.69 42.18 2.55
CA GLU A 210 9.50 42.14 1.71
C GLU A 210 8.51 41.07 2.19
N THR A 211 7.29 41.54 2.46
CA THR A 211 6.12 40.84 2.97
C THR A 211 5.10 40.67 1.83
N GLU A 212 4.32 39.59 1.91
CA GLU A 212 3.03 39.32 1.22
C GLU A 212 3.03 38.91 -0.28
N ARG A 213 2.66 37.65 -0.53
CA ARG A 213 1.26 37.32 -0.82
C ARG A 213 0.95 35.83 -0.76
#